data_AF-A0A4Q8QFC7-F1
#
_entry.id   AF-A0A4Q8QFC7-F1
#
_cell.length_a   1.000
_cell.length_b   1.000
_cell.length_c   1.000
_cell.angle_alpha   90.00
_cell.angle_beta   90.00
_cell.angle_gamma   90.00
#
_symmetry.space_group_name_H-M   'P 1'
#
loop_
_entity.id
_entity.type
_entity.pdbx_description
1 polymer ?
#
loop_
_entity_poly.entity_id
_entity_poly.type
_entity_poly.pdbx_seq_one_letter_code
_entity_poly.pdbx_strand_id
1 'polypeptide(L)'
;MENKLSSYERAKKRVKCIKGFYTHLSVYIVINLVLIFIKLYFLGHLRPNGWNEINLFDWAYADLIITPVVWGIGLLIHGIKVFYFQFGLVRRWEERQIRKIMESDEAFDSKK
;
A
#
# COMPACT_ATOMS: atom_id res chain seq x y z
N MET A 1 -21.99 1.37 -29.04
CA MET A 1 -22.37 1.37 -27.60
C MET A 1 -21.40 0.61 -26.69
N GLU A 2 -20.39 -0.08 -27.23
CA GLU A 2 -19.40 -0.88 -26.45
C GLU A 2 -18.51 -0.09 -25.46
N ASN A 3 -18.39 1.23 -25.60
CA ASN A 3 -17.41 1.99 -24.82
C ASN A 3 -17.82 2.33 -23.36
N LYS A 4 -19.13 2.31 -23.03
CA LYS A 4 -19.62 2.68 -21.68
C LYS A 4 -19.42 1.58 -20.64
N LEU A 5 -19.64 0.31 -21.00
CA LEU A 5 -19.45 -0.84 -20.10
C LEU A 5 -17.98 -0.97 -19.67
N SER A 6 -17.06 -0.83 -20.64
CA SER A 6 -15.63 -0.78 -20.41
C SER A 6 -15.20 0.37 -19.47
N SER A 7 -15.79 1.56 -19.61
CA SER A 7 -15.50 2.70 -18.72
C SER A 7 -15.99 2.45 -17.29
N TYR A 8 -17.20 1.91 -17.14
CA TYR A 8 -17.79 1.59 -15.85
C TYR A 8 -17.04 0.46 -15.12
N GLU A 9 -16.68 -0.62 -15.82
CA GLU A 9 -15.90 -1.72 -15.24
C GLU A 9 -14.51 -1.27 -14.80
N ARG A 10 -13.87 -0.40 -15.58
CA ARG A 10 -12.60 0.23 -15.19
C ARG A 10 -12.77 1.09 -13.93
N ALA A 11 -13.83 1.90 -13.85
CA ALA A 11 -14.14 2.69 -12.67
C ALA A 11 -14.41 1.79 -11.43
N LYS A 12 -15.18 0.72 -11.60
CA LYS A 12 -15.50 -0.25 -10.53
C LYS A 12 -14.26 -0.96 -10.02
N LYS A 13 -13.35 -1.39 -10.92
CA LYS A 13 -12.08 -2.02 -10.55
C LYS A 13 -11.16 -1.05 -9.79
N ARG A 14 -11.14 0.23 -10.19
CA ARG A 14 -10.41 1.30 -9.47
C ARG A 14 -10.90 1.45 -8.03
N VAL A 15 -12.23 1.60 -7.84
CA VAL A 15 -12.82 1.74 -6.51
C VAL A 15 -12.54 0.52 -5.64
N LYS A 16 -12.61 -0.69 -6.20
CA LYS A 16 -12.32 -1.94 -5.47
C LYS A 16 -10.88 -1.97 -4.95
N CYS A 17 -9.90 -1.57 -5.76
CA CYS A 17 -8.49 -1.55 -5.35
C CYS A 17 -8.18 -0.47 -4.31
N ILE A 18 -8.77 0.73 -4.46
CA ILE A 18 -8.65 1.81 -3.48
C ILE A 18 -9.25 1.36 -2.13
N LYS A 19 -10.45 0.77 -2.16
CA LYS A 19 -11.12 0.27 -0.95
C LYS A 19 -10.31 -0.83 -0.26
N GLY A 20 -9.67 -1.71 -1.03
CA GLY A 20 -8.75 -2.72 -0.49
C GLY A 20 -7.56 -2.07 0.23
N PHE A 21 -6.91 -1.08 -0.39
CA PHE A 21 -5.81 -0.34 0.24
C PHE A 21 -6.24 0.35 1.55
N TYR A 22 -7.37 1.07 1.54
CA TYR A 22 -7.88 1.72 2.75
C TYR A 22 -8.18 0.73 3.87
N THR A 23 -8.64 -0.49 3.55
CA THR A 23 -8.87 -1.52 4.56
C THR A 23 -7.56 -1.91 5.25
N HIS A 24 -6.49 -2.14 4.48
CA HIS A 24 -5.17 -2.43 5.05
C HIS A 24 -4.61 -1.26 5.87
N LEU A 25 -4.77 -0.02 5.39
CA LEU A 25 -4.35 1.18 6.11
C LEU A 25 -5.13 1.35 7.43
N SER A 26 -6.44 1.16 7.41
CA SER A 26 -7.29 1.27 8.60
C SER A 26 -6.91 0.22 9.64
N VAL A 27 -6.72 -1.04 9.23
CA VAL A 27 -6.28 -2.12 10.14
C VAL A 27 -4.90 -1.79 10.73
N TYR A 28 -3.96 -1.31 9.92
CA TYR A 28 -2.65 -0.87 10.39
C TYR A 28 -2.77 0.23 11.45
N ILE A 29 -3.56 1.29 11.20
CA ILE A 29 -3.73 2.38 12.17
C ILE A 29 -4.37 1.87 13.46
N VAL A 30 -5.44 1.08 13.37
CA VAL A 30 -6.17 0.57 14.56
C VAL A 30 -5.27 -0.31 15.41
N ILE A 31 -4.54 -1.26 14.82
CA ILE A 31 -3.64 -2.15 15.58
C ILE A 31 -2.53 -1.34 16.25
N ASN A 32 -1.92 -0.39 15.55
CA ASN A 32 -0.87 0.46 16.13
C ASN A 32 -1.40 1.30 17.30
N LEU A 33 -2.59 1.89 17.17
CA LEU A 33 -3.22 2.65 18.26
C LEU A 33 -3.53 1.77 19.46
N VAL A 34 -4.05 0.56 19.24
CA VAL A 34 -4.32 -0.41 20.31
C VAL A 34 -3.03 -0.83 21.02
N LEU A 35 -1.95 -1.11 20.28
CA LEU A 35 -0.66 -1.46 20.86
C LEU A 35 -0.08 -0.33 21.72
N ILE A 36 -0.16 0.92 21.24
CA ILE A 36 0.26 2.10 22.00
C ILE A 36 -0.60 2.24 23.26
N PHE A 37 -1.92 2.09 23.14
CA PHE A 37 -2.85 2.23 24.26
C PHE A 37 -2.63 1.18 25.35
N ILE A 38 -2.48 -0.10 24.95
CA ILE A 38 -2.17 -1.19 25.87
C ILE A 38 -0.86 -0.88 26.61
N LYS A 39 0.20 -0.48 25.90
CA LYS A 39 1.48 -0.16 26.53
C LYS A 39 1.36 1.02 27.48
N LEU A 40 0.72 2.11 27.09
CA LEU A 40 0.58 3.29 27.95
C LEU A 40 -0.19 2.96 29.23
N TYR A 41 -1.25 2.16 29.10
CA TYR A 41 -2.08 1.72 30.22
C TYR A 41 -1.34 0.71 31.12
N PHE A 42 -0.73 -0.35 30.56
CA PHE A 42 0.02 -1.34 31.33
C PHE A 42 1.27 -0.73 31.99
N LEU A 43 2.05 0.07 31.26
CA LEU A 43 3.29 0.66 31.77
C LEU A 43 3.02 1.76 32.80
N GLY A 44 1.88 2.46 32.69
CA GLY A 44 1.42 3.45 33.65
C GLY A 44 0.79 2.86 34.92
N HIS A 45 0.13 1.69 34.82
CA HIS A 45 -0.64 1.12 35.92
C HIS A 45 0.07 -0.02 36.68
N LEU A 46 1.01 -0.73 36.04
CA LEU A 46 1.74 -1.86 36.62
C LEU A 46 3.21 -1.53 36.94
N ARG A 47 3.48 -0.31 37.42
CA ARG A 47 4.76 0.03 38.07
C ARG A 47 4.67 -0.05 39.61
N PRO A 48 4.51 -1.23 40.23
CA PRO A 48 5.05 -1.44 41.55
C PRO A 48 6.51 -1.86 41.38
N ASN A 49 7.43 -0.92 41.68
CA ASN A 49 8.79 -1.14 42.19
C ASN A 49 9.31 -2.60 42.09
N GLY A 50 10.14 -2.93 41.09
CA GLY A 50 11.00 -4.14 41.21
C GLY A 50 11.22 -5.05 39.99
N TRP A 51 10.75 -4.73 38.79
CA TRP A 51 11.17 -5.50 37.59
C TRP A 51 12.44 -4.91 37.02
N ASN A 52 13.56 -5.38 37.57
CA ASN A 52 14.92 -5.04 37.21
C ASN A 52 15.21 -5.37 35.73
N GLU A 53 15.73 -4.39 35.01
CA GLU A 53 16.86 -4.51 34.06
C GLU A 53 16.97 -5.77 33.18
N ILE A 54 15.90 -6.15 32.48
CA ILE A 54 16.03 -7.07 31.34
C ILE A 54 15.40 -6.40 30.12
N ASN A 55 16.18 -5.57 29.41
CA ASN A 55 15.97 -5.15 28.02
C ASN A 55 14.56 -4.69 27.59
N LEU A 56 13.70 -4.28 28.53
CA LEU A 56 12.33 -3.84 28.24
C LEU A 56 12.32 -2.55 27.43
N PHE A 57 13.32 -1.68 27.58
CA PHE A 57 13.45 -0.47 26.75
C PHE A 57 13.77 -0.82 25.30
N ASP A 58 14.67 -1.77 25.04
CA ASP A 58 15.02 -2.19 23.67
C ASP A 58 13.89 -2.95 22.99
N TRP A 59 13.25 -3.88 23.71
CA TRP A 59 12.05 -4.56 23.20
C TRP A 59 10.90 -3.57 23.00
N ALA A 60 10.73 -2.61 23.91
CA ALA A 60 9.67 -1.63 23.79
C ALA A 60 9.89 -0.67 22.62
N TYR A 61 11.13 -0.24 22.39
CA TYR A 61 11.53 0.57 21.24
C TYR A 61 11.38 -0.19 19.92
N ALA A 62 11.83 -1.45 19.88
CA ALA A 62 11.70 -2.30 18.69
C ALA A 62 10.24 -2.50 18.30
N ASP A 63 9.37 -2.86 19.26
CA ASP A 63 7.96 -3.12 18.98
C ASP A 63 7.14 -1.86 18.66
N LEU A 64 7.51 -0.69 19.20
CA LEU A 64 6.79 0.57 18.98
C LEU A 64 7.29 1.36 17.79
N ILE A 65 8.55 1.18 17.39
CA ILE A 65 9.15 1.98 16.32
C ILE A 65 9.53 1.10 15.14
N ILE A 66 10.22 -0.02 15.35
CA ILE A 66 10.69 -0.85 14.23
C ILE A 66 9.52 -1.58 13.57
N THR A 67 8.66 -2.23 14.36
CA THR A 67 7.51 -2.99 13.82
C THR A 67 6.57 -2.11 12.99
N PRO A 68 6.13 -0.93 13.46
CA PRO A 68 5.29 -0.05 12.66
C PRO A 68 6.03 0.55 11.47
N VAL A 69 7.32 0.88 11.61
CA VAL A 69 8.11 1.42 10.49
C VAL A 69 8.26 0.39 9.36
N VAL A 70 8.61 -0.86 9.68
CA VAL A 70 8.76 -1.93 8.67
C VAL A 70 7.42 -2.23 7.99
N TRP A 71 6.34 -2.36 8.78
CA TRP A 71 5.00 -2.56 8.22
C TRP A 71 4.51 -1.34 7.43
N GLY A 72 4.86 -0.15 7.88
CA GLY A 72 4.59 1.13 7.22
C GLY A 72 5.29 1.24 5.87
N ILE A 73 6.52 0.74 5.74
CA ILE A 73 7.23 0.64 4.46
C ILE A 73 6.48 -0.32 3.53
N GLY A 74 6.07 -1.50 4.01
CA GLY A 74 5.26 -2.43 3.22
C GLY A 74 3.93 -1.81 2.75
N LEU A 75 3.29 -1.04 3.61
CA LEU A 75 2.05 -0.32 3.30
C LEU A 75 2.29 0.83 2.30
N LEU A 76 3.40 1.54 2.41
CA LEU A 76 3.84 2.56 1.45
C LEU A 76 4.07 1.95 0.07
N ILE A 77 4.78 0.82 -0.02
CA ILE A 77 4.99 0.10 -1.28
C ILE A 77 3.65 -0.35 -1.86
N HIS A 78 2.75 -0.90 -1.02
CA HIS A 78 1.40 -1.28 -1.46
C HIS A 78 0.60 -0.07 -1.97
N GLY A 79 0.70 1.07 -1.29
CA GLY A 79 0.10 2.33 -1.70
C GLY A 79 0.64 2.83 -3.04
N ILE A 80 1.96 2.85 -3.23
CA ILE A 80 2.60 3.20 -4.50
C ILE A 80 2.14 2.24 -5.60
N LYS A 81 2.02 0.94 -5.32
CA LYS A 81 1.51 -0.02 -6.31
C LYS A 81 0.06 0.27 -6.69
N VAL A 82 -0.80 0.47 -5.69
CA VAL A 82 -2.23 0.73 -5.91
C VAL A 82 -2.41 2.05 -6.65
N PHE A 83 -1.79 3.15 -6.19
CA PHE A 83 -2.00 4.51 -6.71
C PHE A 83 -1.11 4.92 -7.88
N TYR A 84 0.10 4.39 -8.02
CA TYR A 84 1.05 4.83 -9.04
C TYR A 84 1.15 3.84 -10.20
N PHE A 85 1.38 2.56 -9.90
CA PHE A 85 1.48 1.52 -10.93
C PHE A 85 0.13 1.22 -11.58
N GLN A 86 -0.97 1.27 -10.83
CA GLN A 86 -2.28 0.89 -11.36
C GLN A 86 -3.08 2.04 -12.00
N PHE A 87 -2.77 3.32 -11.72
CA PHE A 87 -3.66 4.43 -12.12
C PHE A 87 -3.34 5.13 -13.43
N GLY A 88 -2.08 5.25 -13.86
CA GLY A 88 -1.87 6.08 -15.05
C GLY A 88 -0.51 6.09 -15.71
N LEU A 89 0.60 6.06 -14.98
CA LEU A 89 1.91 6.23 -15.63
C LEU A 89 2.34 5.00 -16.41
N VAL A 90 2.23 3.81 -15.82
CA VAL A 90 2.58 2.54 -16.49
C VAL A 90 1.61 2.25 -17.61
N ARG A 91 0.30 2.35 -17.37
CA ARG A 91 -0.70 2.09 -18.42
C ARG A 91 -0.59 3.03 -19.62
N ARG A 92 -0.33 4.33 -19.40
CA ARG A 92 -0.08 5.29 -20.51
C ARG A 92 1.27 5.06 -21.20
N TRP A 93 2.26 4.51 -20.48
CA TRP A 93 3.52 4.10 -21.10
C TRP A 93 3.31 2.86 -21.96
N GLU A 94 2.58 1.87 -21.46
CA GLU A 94 2.26 0.61 -22.12
C GLU A 94 1.41 0.85 -23.38
N GLU A 95 0.35 1.65 -23.29
CA GLU A 95 -0.46 2.08 -24.46
C GLU A 95 0.40 2.82 -25.51
N ARG A 96 1.41 3.59 -25.10
CA ARG A 96 2.34 4.24 -26.03
C ARG A 96 3.28 3.25 -26.72
N GLN A 97 3.76 2.23 -26.01
CA GLN A 97 4.63 1.21 -26.61
C GLN A 97 3.86 0.32 -27.58
N ILE A 98 2.66 -0.13 -27.20
CA ILE A 98 1.81 -0.94 -28.08
C ILE A 98 1.52 -0.18 -29.38
N ARG A 99 1.16 1.11 -29.29
CA ARG A 99 0.90 1.91 -30.47
C ARG A 99 2.13 2.09 -31.37
N LYS A 100 3.32 2.25 -30.79
CA LYS A 100 4.58 2.30 -31.56
C LYS A 100 4.85 1.00 -32.32
N ILE A 101 4.59 -0.15 -31.69
CA ILE A 101 4.80 -1.46 -32.33
C ILE A 101 3.81 -1.66 -33.48
N MET A 102 2.54 -1.30 -33.29
CA MET A 102 1.53 -1.37 -34.36
C MET A 102 1.87 -0.43 -35.54
N GLU A 103 2.27 0.81 -35.26
CA GLU A 103 2.70 1.76 -36.29
C GLU A 103 3.94 1.25 -37.05
N SER A 104 4.88 0.56 -36.38
CA SER A 104 6.04 -0.03 -37.04
C SER A 104 5.70 -1.25 -37.90
N ASP A 105 4.75 -2.08 -37.46
CA ASP A 105 4.31 -3.25 -38.23
C ASP A 105 3.53 -2.83 -39.49
N GLU A 106 2.62 -1.86 -39.37
CA GLU A 106 1.89 -1.32 -40.54
C GLU A 106 2.83 -0.65 -41.56
N ALA A 107 3.84 0.09 -41.09
CA ALA A 107 4.85 0.70 -41.96
C ALA A 107 5.79 -0.32 -42.62
N PHE A 108 5.98 -1.50 -42.00
CA PHE A 108 6.74 -2.60 -42.55
C PHE A 108 5.95 -3.34 -43.63
N ASP A 109 4.67 -3.61 -43.39
CA ASP A 109 3.77 -4.29 -44.34
C ASP A 109 3.44 -3.41 -45.56
N SER A 110 3.36 -2.08 -45.40
CA SER A 110 3.13 -1.14 -46.51
C SER A 110 4.33 -0.96 -47.46
N LYS A 111 5.51 -1.47 -47.10
CA LYS A 111 6.75 -1.36 -47.89
C LYS A 111 7.09 -2.63 -48.69
N LYS A 112 6.27 -3.68 -48.56
CA LYS A 112 6.39 -4.95 -49.24
C LYS A 112 5.45 -5.01 -50.44
#